data_AF-A0A849ILU3-F1
#
_entry.id   AF-A0A849ILU3-F1
#
_cell.length_a   1.000
_cell.length_b   1.000
_cell.length_c   1.000
_cell.angle_alpha   90.00
_cell.angle_beta   90.00
_cell.angle_gamma   90.00
#
_symmetry.space_group_name_H-M   'P 1'
#
loop_
_entity.id
_entity.type
_entity.pdbx_description
1 polymer ?
#
loop_
_entity_poly.entity_id
_entity_poly.type
_entity_poly.pdbx_seq_one_letter_code
_entity_poly.pdbx_strand_id
1 'polypeptide(L)'
;MFTSGKLKPELAEKRAEIEKLTQILDRIEEIVMLCDAGPEHNVVYMNRAAREAMHRHHDALQQATGADVDGAMDHSIHVYHKNPE
;
A
#
# COMPACT_ATOMS: atom_id res chain seq x y z
N MET A 1 -28.79 25.85 2.10
CA MET A 1 -28.64 25.61 0.65
C MET A 1 -27.26 25.01 0.41
N PHE A 2 -27.21 23.78 -0.09
CA PHE A 2 -26.05 22.89 -0.02
C PHE A 2 -25.06 23.12 -1.16
N THR A 3 -23.76 23.12 -0.82
CA THR A 3 -22.56 23.38 -1.63
C THR A 3 -22.18 22.23 -2.58
N SER A 4 -23.16 21.50 -3.12
CA SER A 4 -22.94 20.28 -3.93
C SER A 4 -22.10 20.50 -5.21
N GLY A 5 -22.11 21.71 -5.78
CA GLY A 5 -21.36 22.04 -7.00
C GLY A 5 -19.84 22.10 -6.85
N LYS A 6 -19.32 22.37 -5.64
CA LYS A 6 -17.87 22.51 -5.40
C LYS A 6 -17.16 21.20 -5.03
N LEU A 7 -17.89 20.22 -4.51
CA LEU A 7 -17.31 18.93 -4.11
C LEU A 7 -16.81 18.09 -5.30
N LYS A 8 -17.51 18.14 -6.45
CA LYS A 8 -17.17 17.30 -7.61
C LYS A 8 -15.82 17.69 -8.26
N PRO A 9 -15.54 18.98 -8.52
CA PRO A 9 -14.23 19.40 -9.04
C PRO A 9 -13.08 19.10 -8.07
N GLU A 10 -13.25 19.39 -6.78
CA GLU A 10 -12.22 19.16 -5.76
C GLU A 10 -11.85 17.67 -5.64
N LEU A 11 -12.85 16.78 -5.68
CA LEU A 11 -12.62 15.34 -5.71
C LEU A 11 -11.84 14.89 -6.95
N ALA A 12 -12.13 15.47 -8.12
CA ALA A 12 -11.42 15.15 -9.35
C ALA A 12 -9.96 15.62 -9.29
N GLU A 13 -9.71 16.82 -8.76
CA GLU A 13 -8.35 17.35 -8.54
C GLU A 13 -7.56 16.47 -7.58
N LYS A 14 -8.17 16.05 -6.47
CA LYS A 14 -7.53 15.15 -5.51
C LYS A 14 -7.23 13.76 -6.11
N ARG A 15 -8.11 13.23 -6.95
CA ARG A 15 -7.84 11.98 -7.68
C ARG A 15 -6.66 12.12 -8.63
N ALA A 16 -6.60 13.20 -9.40
CA ALA A 16 -5.49 13.46 -10.31
C ALA A 16 -4.16 13.65 -9.56
N GLU A 17 -4.18 14.30 -8.39
CA GLU A 17 -3.01 14.47 -7.53
C GLU A 17 -2.50 13.11 -7.01
N ILE A 18 -3.39 12.26 -6.49
CA ILE A 18 -3.05 10.90 -6.03
C ILE A 18 -2.50 10.05 -7.18
N GLU A 19 -3.11 10.11 -8.36
CA GLU A 19 -2.64 9.37 -9.53
C GLU A 19 -1.22 9.80 -9.94
N LYS A 20 -0.95 11.11 -9.95
CA LYS A 20 0.40 11.61 -10.23
C LYS A 20 1.42 11.12 -9.19
N LEU A 21 1.08 11.14 -7.90
CA LEU A 21 1.97 10.70 -6.83
C LEU A 21 2.23 9.19 -6.91
N THR A 22 1.21 8.38 -7.16
CA THR A 22 1.35 6.92 -7.32
C THR A 22 2.21 6.57 -8.54
N GLN A 23 2.06 7.27 -9.66
CA GLN A 23 2.93 7.10 -10.84
C GLN A 23 4.40 7.40 -10.56
N ILE A 24 4.69 8.37 -9.68
CA ILE A 24 6.07 8.67 -9.26
C ILE A 24 6.61 7.53 -8.40
N LEU A 25 5.84 7.10 -7.40
CA LEU A 25 6.23 6.02 -6.49
C LEU A 25 6.40 4.67 -7.21
N ASP A 26 5.69 4.42 -8.31
CA ASP A 26 5.86 3.21 -9.12
C ASP A 26 7.16 3.18 -9.95
N ARG A 27 7.80 4.34 -10.15
CA ARG A 27 9.03 4.47 -10.94
C ARG A 27 10.31 4.44 -10.13
N ILE A 28 10.25 4.78 -8.84
CA ILE A 28 11.42 4.73 -7.96
C ILE A 28 11.84 3.29 -7.69
N GLU A 29 13.12 3.09 -7.37
CA GLU A 29 13.71 1.76 -7.19
C GLU A 29 13.62 1.29 -5.73
N GLU A 30 13.40 2.21 -4.79
CA GLU A 30 13.20 1.90 -3.39
C GLU A 30 11.92 1.10 -3.16
N ILE A 31 11.98 0.15 -2.23
CA ILE A 31 10.82 -0.63 -1.80
C ILE A 31 9.91 0.29 -0.97
N VAL A 32 8.70 0.55 -1.49
CA VAL A 32 7.70 1.38 -0.80
C VAL A 32 6.39 0.62 -0.66
N MET A 33 5.90 0.57 0.57
CA MET A 33 4.57 0.09 0.94
C MET A 33 3.91 1.13 1.85
N LEU A 34 2.60 1.35 1.68
CA LEU A 34 1.80 2.24 2.51
C LEU A 34 0.67 1.45 3.13
N CYS A 35 0.37 1.72 4.40
CA CYS A 35 -0.75 1.14 5.11
C CYS A 35 -1.77 2.22 5.47
N ASP A 36 -3.04 1.83 5.60
CA ASP A 36 -4.02 2.70 6.22
C ASP A 36 -3.68 2.98 7.70
N ALA A 37 -4.27 4.04 8.25
CA ALA A 37 -4.13 4.38 9.66
C ALA A 37 -5.22 3.73 10.53
N GLY A 38 -5.89 2.70 10.00
CA GLY A 38 -6.88 1.93 10.74
C GLY A 38 -6.19 0.96 11.72
N PRO A 39 -6.96 0.33 12.62
CA PRO A 39 -6.41 -0.60 13.60
C PRO A 39 -5.67 -1.78 12.98
N GLU A 40 -6.14 -2.23 11.81
CA GLU A 40 -5.56 -3.37 11.08
C GLU A 40 -4.32 -2.98 10.28
N HIS A 41 -4.06 -1.69 10.05
CA HIS A 41 -2.96 -1.20 9.22
C HIS A 41 -2.84 -1.99 7.90
N ASN A 42 -3.93 -2.08 7.15
CA ASN A 42 -3.93 -2.85 5.90
C ASN A 42 -3.03 -2.17 4.88
N VAL A 43 -2.26 -2.94 4.13
CA VAL A 43 -1.47 -2.42 3.01
C VAL A 43 -2.42 -1.92 1.92
N VAL A 44 -2.37 -0.63 1.62
CA VAL A 44 -3.21 0.02 0.60
C VAL A 44 -2.44 0.36 -0.67
N TYR A 45 -1.10 0.27 -0.63
CA TYR A 45 -0.25 0.50 -1.78
C TYR A 45 1.06 -0.26 -1.63
N MET A 46 1.51 -0.82 -2.74
CA MET A 46 2.86 -1.35 -2.92
C MET A 46 3.35 -0.80 -4.26
N ASN A 47 4.57 -0.30 -4.32
CA ASN A 47 5.13 0.07 -5.62
C ASN A 47 5.64 -1.15 -6.40
N ARG A 48 6.07 -0.93 -7.65
CA ARG A 48 6.66 -1.97 -8.49
C ARG A 48 7.84 -2.68 -7.80
N ALA A 49 8.77 -1.93 -7.21
CA ALA A 49 9.95 -2.49 -6.56
C ALA A 49 9.60 -3.40 -5.37
N ALA A 50 8.61 -3.01 -4.55
CA ALA A 50 8.10 -3.82 -3.45
C ALA A 50 7.49 -5.14 -3.94
N ARG A 51 6.61 -5.09 -4.95
CA ARG A 51 6.01 -6.29 -5.54
C ARG A 51 7.08 -7.25 -6.09
N GLU A 52 8.03 -6.72 -6.85
CA GLU A 52 9.12 -7.53 -7.41
C GLU A 52 10.01 -8.16 -6.33
N ALA A 53 10.31 -7.42 -5.26
CA ALA A 53 11.13 -7.90 -4.16
C ALA A 53 10.42 -8.99 -3.35
N MET A 54 9.15 -8.78 -2.99
CA MET A 54 8.36 -9.77 -2.25
C MET A 54 8.19 -11.05 -3.06
N HIS A 55 7.86 -10.94 -4.34
CA HIS A 55 7.75 -12.10 -5.23
C HIS A 55 9.08 -12.86 -5.35
N ARG A 56 10.19 -12.14 -5.58
CA ARG A 56 11.52 -12.77 -5.73
C ARG A 56 11.99 -13.49 -4.48
N HIS A 57 11.65 -12.96 -3.30
CA HIS A 57 12.11 -13.47 -2.02
C HIS A 57 11.01 -14.21 -1.23
N HIS A 58 9.88 -14.52 -1.88
CA HIS A 58 8.69 -15.07 -1.27
C HIS A 58 9.00 -16.26 -0.35
N ASP A 59 9.67 -17.29 -0.87
CA ASP A 59 9.91 -18.53 -0.10
C ASP A 59 10.78 -18.27 1.14
N ALA A 60 11.80 -17.42 1.01
CA ALA A 60 12.68 -17.08 2.13
C ALA A 60 11.94 -16.26 3.19
N LEU A 61 11.10 -15.32 2.76
CA LEU A 61 10.29 -14.48 3.64
C LEU A 61 9.21 -15.30 4.33
N GLN A 62 8.51 -16.18 3.60
CA GLN A 62 7.50 -17.08 4.15
C GLN A 62 8.11 -18.04 5.18
N GLN A 63 9.31 -18.56 4.95
CA GLN A 63 10.01 -19.37 5.96
C GLN A 63 10.37 -18.56 7.22
N ALA A 64 10.69 -17.27 7.07
CA ALA A 64 11.10 -16.42 8.19
C ALA A 64 9.93 -15.87 9.01
N THR A 65 8.80 -15.56 8.36
CA THR A 65 7.62 -14.93 8.98
C THR A 65 6.47 -15.89 9.21
N GLY A 66 6.38 -16.98 8.43
CA GLY A 66 5.21 -17.86 8.37
C GLY A 66 4.04 -17.29 7.56
N ALA A 67 4.18 -16.08 7.00
CA ALA A 67 3.12 -15.37 6.31
C ALA A 67 3.40 -15.25 4.79
N ASP A 68 2.34 -15.21 4.00
CA ASP A 68 2.41 -14.90 2.57
C ASP A 68 2.70 -13.40 2.40
N VAL A 69 3.90 -13.08 1.94
CA VAL A 69 4.34 -11.71 1.67
C VAL A 69 4.03 -11.25 0.24
N ASP A 70 3.78 -12.17 -0.68
CA ASP A 70 3.39 -11.84 -2.06
C ASP A 70 1.91 -11.41 -2.10
N GLY A 71 1.11 -11.98 -1.20
CA GLY A 71 -0.28 -11.60 -0.91
C GLY A 71 -0.46 -10.40 0.04
N ALA A 72 0.57 -9.59 0.32
CA ALA A 72 0.50 -8.54 1.35
C ALA A 72 -0.51 -7.42 1.05
N MET A 73 -0.82 -7.15 -0.22
CA MET A 73 -1.81 -6.12 -0.61
C MET A 73 -3.18 -6.43 0.00
N ASP A 74 -3.85 -5.40 0.51
CA ASP A 74 -5.16 -5.47 1.18
C ASP A 74 -5.19 -6.31 2.47
N HIS A 75 -4.02 -6.70 3.01
CA HIS A 75 -3.89 -7.44 4.25
C HIS A 75 -3.16 -6.64 5.33
N SER A 76 -3.44 -6.99 6.59
CA SER A 76 -2.82 -6.37 7.76
C SER A 76 -1.33 -6.71 7.88
N ILE A 77 -0.50 -5.71 8.22
CA ILE A 77 0.91 -5.94 8.53
C ILE A 77 1.15 -6.67 9.85
N HIS A 78 0.12 -6.85 10.69
CA HIS A 78 0.23 -7.52 11.99
C HIS A 78 0.71 -8.97 11.87
N VAL A 79 0.39 -9.64 10.76
CA VAL A 79 0.83 -11.02 10.48
C VAL A 79 2.35 -11.16 10.37
N TYR A 80 3.08 -10.04 10.15
CA TYR A 80 4.53 -10.02 10.01
C TYR A 80 5.25 -9.63 11.32
N HIS A 81 4.53 -9.20 12.36
CA HIS A 81 5.11 -8.84 13.66
C HIS A 81 5.00 -10.00 14.66
N LYS A 82 6.08 -10.26 15.40
CA LYS A 82 6.06 -11.27 16.48
C LYS A 82 5.09 -10.91 17.61
N ASN A 83 4.89 -9.61 17.88
CA ASN A 83 3.91 -9.06 18.82
C ASN A 83 3.20 -7.89 18.12
N PRO A 84 1.91 -8.01 17.76
CA PRO A 84 1.16 -6.97 17.03
C PRO A 84 0.57 -5.86 17.93
N GLU A 85 0.91 -5.85 19.23
CA GLU A 85 0.49 -4.84 20.23
C GLU A 85 1.65 -3.94 20.67
#